data_AF-A0A5E5P273-F1
#
_entry.id   AF-A0A5E5P273-F1
#
_cell.length_a   1.000
_cell.length_b   1.000
_cell.length_c   1.000
_cell.angle_alpha   90.00
_cell.angle_beta   90.00
_cell.angle_gamma   90.00
#
_symmetry.space_group_name_H-M   'P 1'
#
loop_
_entity.id
_entity.type
_entity.pdbx_description
1 polymer ?
#
loop_
_entity_poly.entity_id
_entity_poly.type
_entity_poly.pdbx_seq_one_letter_code
_entity_poly.pdbx_strand_id
1 'polypeptide(L)'
;MARKNARTVRTQALVDGFRGNDNEFSMLKGVLCMAHGWSYPDNQRLGVLIDSSLIAQRMDEINNEARARMLAELDAMKRGESTT
;
A
#
# COMPACT_ATOMS: atom_id res chain seq x y z
N MET A 1 15.85 7.27 21.03
CA MET A 1 15.37 6.70 19.75
C MET A 1 14.50 5.49 20.06
N ALA A 2 13.22 5.51 19.69
CA ALA A 2 12.35 4.34 19.88
C ALA A 2 12.92 3.18 19.05
N ARG A 3 13.15 2.02 19.70
CA ARG A 3 13.66 0.82 19.04
C ARG A 3 12.66 0.41 17.97
N LYS A 4 13.00 0.56 16.68
CA LYS A 4 12.10 0.12 15.58
C LYS A 4 11.80 -1.37 15.78
N ASN A 5 10.52 -1.70 15.90
CA ASN A 5 10.05 -3.07 16.10
C ASN A 5 10.49 -3.94 14.89
N ALA A 6 11.04 -5.13 15.14
CA ALA A 6 11.45 -6.07 14.09
C ALA A 6 10.31 -6.40 13.12
N ARG A 7 9.06 -6.40 13.59
CA ARG A 7 7.85 -6.55 12.75
C ARG A 7 7.75 -5.43 11.71
N THR A 8 7.89 -4.19 12.14
CA THR A 8 7.83 -3.01 11.27
C THR A 8 8.98 -3.01 10.26
N VAL A 9 10.21 -3.35 10.69
CA VAL A 9 11.38 -3.41 9.80
C VAL A 9 11.19 -4.45 8.69
N ARG A 10 10.73 -5.66 9.02
CA ARG A 10 10.44 -6.71 8.03
C ARG A 10 9.36 -6.28 7.04
N THR A 11 8.30 -5.66 7.55
CA THR A 11 7.18 -5.22 6.71
C THR A 11 7.61 -4.10 5.77
N GLN A 12 8.45 -3.17 6.25
CA GLN A 12 9.02 -2.13 5.40
C GLN A 12 9.87 -2.72 4.28
N ALA A 13 10.73 -3.70 4.58
CA ALA A 13 11.55 -4.36 3.56
C ALA A 13 10.69 -5.06 2.49
N LEU A 14 9.55 -5.65 2.89
CA LEU A 14 8.58 -6.24 1.95
C LEU A 14 7.91 -5.17 1.07
N VAL A 15 7.47 -4.06 1.67
CA VAL A 15 6.90 -2.92 0.92
C VAL A 15 7.90 -2.36 -0.08
N ASP A 16 9.14 -2.15 0.36
CA ASP A 16 10.21 -1.62 -0.50
C ASP A 16 10.53 -2.58 -1.65
N GLY A 17 10.44 -3.89 -1.42
CA GLY A 17 10.62 -4.91 -2.47
C GLY A 17 9.52 -4.91 -3.54
N PHE A 18 8.32 -4.42 -3.23
CA PHE A 18 7.23 -4.29 -4.21
C PHE A 18 7.16 -2.91 -4.86
N ARG A 19 7.89 -1.93 -4.31
CA ARG A 19 7.81 -0.54 -4.72
C ARG A 19 8.16 -0.35 -6.20
N GLY A 20 7.28 0.34 -6.92
CA GLY A 20 7.47 0.65 -8.34
C GLY A 20 7.13 -0.49 -9.29
N ASN A 21 6.64 -1.63 -8.80
CA ASN A 21 6.01 -2.65 -9.64
C ASN A 21 4.62 -2.18 -10.07
N ASP A 22 4.25 -2.39 -11.33
CA ASP A 22 2.90 -2.08 -11.84
C ASP A 22 1.79 -2.76 -11.03
N ASN A 23 2.11 -3.89 -10.39
CA ASN A 23 1.20 -4.66 -9.56
C ASN A 23 1.41 -4.45 -8.05
N GLU A 24 2.15 -3.42 -7.63
CA GLU A 24 2.47 -3.14 -6.21
C GLU A 24 1.23 -3.23 -5.32
N PHE A 25 0.14 -2.55 -5.71
CA PHE A 25 -1.12 -2.56 -4.98
C PHE A 25 -1.73 -3.96 -4.84
N SER A 26 -1.75 -4.73 -5.92
CA SER A 26 -2.28 -6.11 -5.94
C SER A 26 -1.45 -7.05 -5.07
N MET A 27 -0.13 -6.92 -5.08
CA MET A 27 0.78 -7.72 -4.25
C MET A 27 0.58 -7.41 -2.76
N LEU A 28 0.53 -6.13 -2.39
CA LEU A 28 0.27 -5.70 -1.02
C LEU A 28 -1.09 -6.19 -0.51
N LYS A 29 -2.13 -6.10 -1.35
CA LYS A 29 -3.45 -6.66 -1.06
C LYS A 29 -3.38 -8.17 -0.84
N GLY A 30 -2.63 -8.89 -1.67
CA GLY A 30 -2.41 -10.33 -1.54
C GLY A 30 -1.84 -10.72 -0.17
N VAL A 31 -0.88 -9.95 0.35
CA VAL A 31 -0.31 -10.18 1.70
C VAL A 31 -1.36 -10.00 2.79
N LEU A 32 -2.21 -8.97 2.71
CA LEU A 32 -3.28 -8.77 3.68
C LEU A 32 -4.35 -9.88 3.63
N CYS A 33 -4.60 -10.43 2.43
CA CYS A 33 -5.61 -11.47 2.23
C CYS A 33 -5.09 -12.90 2.44
N MET A 34 -3.79 -13.12 2.66
CA MET A 34 -3.21 -14.47 2.69
C MET A 34 -3.76 -15.36 3.81
N ALA A 35 -4.20 -14.75 4.91
CA ALA A 35 -4.79 -15.47 6.06
C ALA A 35 -6.30 -15.70 5.94
N HIS A 36 -6.90 -15.41 4.77
CA HIS A 36 -8.33 -15.63 4.58
C HIS A 36 -8.65 -17.13 4.68
N GLY A 37 -9.51 -17.50 5.64
CA GLY A 37 -9.87 -18.89 5.93
C GLY A 37 -8.90 -19.63 6.86
N TRP A 38 -7.85 -18.96 7.36
CA TRP A 38 -6.98 -19.53 8.38
C TRP A 38 -7.67 -19.59 9.75
N SER A 39 -7.22 -20.51 10.59
CA SER A 39 -7.63 -20.56 11.99
C SER A 39 -7.20 -19.29 12.74
N TYR A 40 -7.90 -18.93 13.82
CA TYR A 40 -7.52 -17.77 14.63
C TYR A 40 -6.05 -17.83 15.13
N PRO A 41 -5.52 -18.97 15.61
CA PRO A 41 -4.10 -19.10 15.96
C PRO A 41 -3.13 -18.79 14.81
N ASP A 42 -3.44 -19.21 13.59
CA ASP A 42 -2.57 -18.97 12.43
C ASP A 42 -2.63 -17.51 11.96
N ASN A 43 -3.79 -16.88 12.04
CA ASN A 43 -3.93 -15.45 11.78
C ASN A 43 -3.10 -14.62 12.79
N GLN A 44 -3.10 -15.01 14.07
CA GLN A 44 -2.25 -14.38 15.09
C GLN A 44 -0.76 -14.52 14.78
N ARG A 45 -0.31 -15.69 14.28
CA ARG A 45 1.08 -15.88 13.84
C ARG A 45 1.47 -14.92 12.72
N LEU A 46 0.57 -14.68 11.76
CA LEU A 46 0.80 -13.69 10.72
C LEU A 46 0.93 -12.27 11.29
N GLY A 47 0.08 -11.88 12.25
CA GLY A 47 0.13 -10.56 12.90
C GLY A 47 1.39 -10.30 13.74
N VAL A 48 2.12 -11.35 14.12
CA VAL A 48 3.47 -11.23 14.74
C VAL A 48 4.54 -10.93 13.68
N LEU A 49 4.35 -11.43 12.46
CA LEU A 49 5.33 -11.31 11.39
C LEU A 49 5.16 -10.01 10.59
N ILE A 50 3.91 -9.63 10.31
CA ILE A 50 3.53 -8.55 9.40
C ILE A 50 2.83 -7.42 10.16
N ASP A 51 3.24 -6.18 9.86
CA ASP A 51 2.64 -4.95 10.34
C ASP A 51 1.56 -4.49 9.34
N SER A 52 0.34 -5.02 9.45
CA SER A 52 -0.72 -4.78 8.47
C SER A 52 -1.07 -3.29 8.28
N SER A 53 -0.90 -2.47 9.32
CA SER A 53 -1.11 -1.02 9.25
C SER A 53 -0.14 -0.34 8.29
N LEU A 54 1.11 -0.79 8.22
CA LEU A 54 2.12 -0.23 7.33
C LEU A 54 1.82 -0.58 5.87
N ILE A 55 1.32 -1.80 5.62
CA ILE A 55 0.84 -2.20 4.30
C ILE A 55 -0.37 -1.36 3.89
N ALA A 56 -1.36 -1.22 4.78
CA ALA A 56 -2.55 -0.40 4.53
C ALA A 56 -2.19 1.06 4.23
N GLN A 57 -1.26 1.64 5.01
CA GLN A 57 -0.79 3.00 4.80
C GLN A 57 -0.16 3.18 3.41
N ARG A 58 0.66 2.23 2.95
CA ARG A 58 1.22 2.29 1.60
C ARG A 58 0.15 2.16 0.51
N MET A 59 -0.85 1.29 0.72
CA MET A 59 -1.96 1.16 -0.23
C MET A 59 -2.77 2.47 -0.35
N ASP A 60 -2.98 3.16 0.76
CA ASP A 60 -3.62 4.48 0.77
C ASP A 60 -2.77 5.53 0.04
N GLU A 61 -1.45 5.53 0.22
CA GLU A 61 -0.54 6.39 -0.54
C GLU A 61 -0.67 6.17 -2.05
N ILE A 62 -0.64 4.91 -2.52
CA ILE A 62 -0.79 4.58 -3.96
C ILE A 62 -2.12 5.13 -4.50
N ASN A 63 -3.22 4.94 -3.77
CA ASN A 63 -4.53 5.44 -4.17
C ASN A 63 -4.58 6.97 -4.22
N ASN A 64 -3.97 7.64 -3.23
CA ASN A 64 -3.90 9.10 -3.18
C ASN A 64 -3.03 9.66 -4.31
N GLU A 65 -1.91 9.02 -4.63
CA GLU A 65 -1.06 9.36 -5.76
C GLU A 65 -1.83 9.22 -7.08
N ALA A 66 -2.59 8.13 -7.27
CA ALA A 66 -3.42 7.92 -8.45
C ALA A 66 -4.52 8.99 -8.58
N ARG A 67 -5.19 9.32 -7.46
CA ARG A 67 -6.20 10.37 -7.40
C ARG A 67 -5.62 11.74 -7.74
N ALA A 68 -4.42 12.04 -7.25
CA ALA A 68 -3.73 13.30 -7.52
C ALA A 68 -3.37 13.44 -9.02
N ARG A 69 -2.87 12.37 -9.65
CA ARG A 69 -2.60 12.34 -11.10
C ARG A 69 -3.87 12.60 -11.92
N MET A 70 -4.97 11.92 -11.58
CA MET A 70 -6.25 12.11 -12.26
C MET A 70 -6.77 13.55 -12.12
N LEU A 71 -6.67 14.16 -10.93
CA LEU A 71 -7.08 15.55 -10.73
C LEU A 71 -6.23 16.53 -11.56
N ALA A 72 -4.91 16.30 -11.61
CA ALA A 72 -4.02 17.13 -12.43
C ALA A 72 -4.32 17.03 -13.93
N GLU A 73 -4.64 15.84 -14.42
CA GLU A 73 -5.08 15.62 -15.81
C GLU A 73 -6.39 16.34 -16.12
N LEU A 74 -7.37 16.25 -15.21
CA LEU A 74 -8.65 16.94 -15.37
C LEU A 74 -8.49 18.46 -15.40
N ASP A 75 -7.63 19.00 -14.55
CA ASP A 75 -7.33 20.44 -14.51
C ASP A 75 -6.55 20.91 -15.75
N ALA A 76 -5.76 20.03 -16.37
CA ALA A 76 -5.10 20.32 -17.65
C ALA A 76 -6.10 20.34 -18.80
N MET A 77 -7.05 19.39 -18.84
CA MET A 77 -8.11 19.35 -19.84
C MET A 77 -8.99 20.60 -19.81
N LYS A 78 -9.45 21.02 -18.62
CA LYS A 78 -10.26 22.24 -18.45
C LYS A 78 -9.55 23.52 -18.92
N ARG A 79 -8.23 23.60 -18.70
CA ARG A 79 -7.40 24.72 -19.18
C ARG A 79 -7.25 24.71 -20.70
N GLY A 80 -7.12 23.54 -21.32
CA GLY A 80 -7.07 23.39 -22.78
C GLY A 80 -8.36 23.84 -23.47
N GLU A 81 -9.52 23.49 -22.92
CA GLU A 81 -10.84 23.86 -23.48
C GLU A 81 -11.15 25.36 -23.37
N SER A 82 -10.53 26.07 -22.42
CA SER A 82 -10.77 27.51 -22.20
C SER A 82 -9.98 28.42 -23.15
N THR A 83 -9.17 27.86 -24.06
CA THR A 83 -8.28 28.62 -24.96
C THR A 83 -8.68 28.52 -26.44
N THR A 84 -9.87 28.01 -26.74
CA THR A 84 -10.44 27.91 -28.10
C THR A 84 -11.78 28.63 -28.15
#